data_AF-A0A1W9UHP7-F1
#
_entry.id   AF-A0A1W9UHP7-F1
#
_cell.length_a   1.000
_cell.length_b   1.000
_cell.length_c   1.000
_cell.angle_alpha   90.00
_cell.angle_beta   90.00
_cell.angle_gamma   90.00
#
_symmetry.space_group_name_H-M   'P 1'
#
loop_
_entity.id
_entity.type
_entity.pdbx_description
1 polymer ?
#
loop_
_entity_poly.entity_id
_entity_poly.type
_entity_poly.pdbx_seq_one_letter_code
_entity_poly.pdbx_strand_id
1 'polypeptide(L)'
;MPRALASETPWFLIALFVTPLLLFPGGDDDELRSPHSTRTGRFTLALALFGVAILIGGSQQLGWSDLLASRLMAATLSLLACAGLGVAYGMIASWMAALVRRGKFPIPNPQSPIWSLGAVILVLVVLLVISPGLVVKEAAKAEYDIVALKIYDIKEEHLAYTWTIVGAPEVLPHTLGRGWYLNGDYFLQNYLPEVYHYDPDEPELSVPTEHVYIVVEKNIYAAPYTAKHLYQREAMEQGLWDWCRTYGQSHDNVTVYYEDDDIVIYHIHHPLVPAEPGKDERGASRIWMEITR
;
A
#
# COMPACT_ATOMS: atom_id res chain seq x y z
N MET A 1 -29.31 10.91 9.12
CA MET A 1 -30.31 9.90 8.72
C MET A 1 -30.24 9.72 7.21
N PRO A 2 -30.09 8.48 6.74
CA PRO A 2 -31.05 7.98 5.76
C PRO A 2 -31.62 6.63 6.20
N ARG A 3 -32.96 6.57 6.24
CA ARG A 3 -33.75 5.34 6.11
C ARG A 3 -33.90 5.08 4.62
N ALA A 4 -33.48 3.91 4.15
CA ALA A 4 -34.14 3.11 3.11
C ALA A 4 -33.30 1.87 2.82
N LEU A 5 -33.99 0.75 2.52
CA LEU A 5 -33.46 -0.60 2.22
C LEU A 5 -33.18 -1.50 3.43
N ALA A 6 -34.02 -1.42 4.46
CA ALA A 6 -34.29 -2.57 5.32
C ALA A 6 -35.71 -3.06 5.04
N SER A 7 -35.92 -3.91 4.03
CA SER A 7 -37.15 -4.71 3.94
C SER A 7 -37.15 -5.87 2.94
N GLU A 8 -36.16 -6.05 2.05
CA GLU A 8 -36.24 -7.10 1.01
C GLU A 8 -35.14 -8.18 1.06
N THR A 9 -34.26 -8.14 2.04
CA THR A 9 -33.14 -9.09 2.14
C THR A 9 -33.46 -10.48 2.73
N PRO A 10 -34.51 -10.72 3.53
CA PRO A 10 -34.67 -12.05 4.13
C PRO A 10 -35.18 -13.11 3.13
N TRP A 11 -35.97 -12.72 2.12
CA TRP A 11 -36.56 -13.69 1.18
C TRP A 11 -35.59 -14.16 0.10
N PHE A 12 -34.67 -13.30 -0.36
CA PHE A 12 -33.62 -13.70 -1.32
C PHE A 12 -32.63 -14.71 -0.72
N LEU A 13 -32.26 -14.53 0.56
CA LEU A 13 -31.38 -15.47 1.26
C LEU A 13 -32.10 -16.80 1.53
N ILE A 14 -33.36 -16.77 1.97
CA ILE A 14 -34.18 -17.98 2.12
C ILE A 14 -34.36 -18.70 0.78
N ALA A 15 -34.58 -17.97 -0.32
CA ALA A 15 -34.63 -18.56 -1.66
C ALA A 15 -33.30 -19.23 -2.03
N LEU A 16 -32.15 -18.61 -1.74
CA LEU A 16 -30.83 -19.21 -1.98
C LEU A 16 -30.59 -20.48 -1.13
N PHE A 17 -31.17 -20.56 0.06
CA PHE A 17 -31.12 -21.74 0.95
C PHE A 17 -32.06 -22.87 0.52
N VAL A 18 -33.26 -22.53 0.04
CA VAL A 18 -34.35 -23.49 -0.20
C VAL A 18 -34.31 -24.06 -1.62
N THR A 19 -33.85 -23.29 -2.60
CA THR A 19 -33.85 -23.72 -4.01
C THR A 19 -32.92 -24.91 -4.29
N PRO A 20 -31.70 -24.99 -3.73
CA PRO A 20 -30.86 -26.19 -3.86
C PRO A 20 -31.45 -27.38 -3.09
N LEU A 21 -32.02 -27.16 -1.90
CA LEU A 21 -32.57 -28.26 -1.08
C LEU A 21 -33.85 -28.87 -1.68
N LEU A 22 -34.67 -28.08 -2.38
CA LEU A 22 -35.93 -28.56 -2.99
C LEU A 22 -35.77 -29.09 -4.42
N LEU A 23 -34.76 -28.65 -5.18
CA LEU A 23 -34.57 -29.08 -6.59
C LEU A 23 -33.69 -30.33 -6.76
N PHE A 24 -33.08 -30.86 -5.69
CA PHE A 24 -32.41 -32.17 -5.76
C PHE A 24 -33.40 -33.28 -5.38
N PRO A 25 -34.03 -33.98 -6.34
CA PRO A 25 -34.73 -35.22 -6.01
C PRO A 25 -33.72 -36.17 -5.38
N GLY A 26 -34.08 -36.73 -4.22
CA GLY A 26 -33.41 -37.92 -3.70
C GLY A 26 -33.57 -39.01 -4.75
N GLY A 27 -32.50 -39.27 -5.51
CA GLY A 27 -32.43 -40.46 -6.31
C GLY A 27 -32.21 -41.63 -5.37
N ASP A 28 -33.21 -42.51 -5.28
CA ASP A 28 -32.99 -43.90 -4.88
C ASP A 28 -32.12 -44.54 -5.97
N ASP A 29 -30.81 -44.34 -5.86
CA ASP A 29 -29.82 -45.10 -6.62
C ASP A 29 -29.44 -46.32 -5.77
N ASP A 30 -30.33 -47.31 -5.73
CA ASP A 30 -30.09 -48.61 -5.08
C ASP A 30 -29.24 -49.57 -5.95
N GLU A 31 -28.69 -49.11 -7.07
CA GLU A 31 -27.83 -49.93 -7.92
C GLU A 31 -26.59 -49.16 -8.36
N LEU A 32 -25.60 -49.06 -7.47
CA LEU A 32 -24.17 -49.30 -7.73
C LEU A 32 -23.33 -48.73 -6.56
N ARG A 33 -22.66 -49.65 -5.87
CA ARG A 33 -21.71 -49.44 -4.77
C ARG A 33 -20.86 -48.16 -4.90
N SER A 34 -21.25 -47.08 -4.23
CA SER A 34 -20.28 -46.16 -3.59
C SER A 34 -20.94 -45.48 -2.37
N PRO A 35 -20.55 -45.80 -1.12
CA PRO A 35 -21.26 -45.31 0.08
C PRO A 35 -21.07 -43.82 0.41
N HIS A 36 -20.31 -43.05 -0.39
CA HIS A 36 -19.73 -41.78 0.05
C HIS A 36 -19.89 -40.58 -0.90
N SER A 37 -20.78 -40.63 -1.90
CA SER A 37 -20.76 -39.58 -2.96
C SER A 37 -21.80 -38.45 -2.81
N THR A 38 -22.94 -38.65 -2.13
CA THR A 38 -24.03 -37.65 -2.17
C THR A 38 -24.23 -36.88 -0.86
N ARG A 39 -24.01 -37.50 0.30
CA ARG A 39 -24.19 -36.86 1.62
C ARG A 39 -23.08 -35.86 1.93
N THR A 40 -21.84 -36.25 1.63
CA THR A 40 -20.62 -35.46 1.79
C THR A 40 -20.65 -34.22 0.90
N GLY A 41 -21.11 -34.34 -0.35
CA GLY A 41 -21.29 -33.23 -1.29
C GLY A 41 -22.35 -32.22 -0.87
N ARG A 42 -23.45 -32.68 -0.25
CA ARG A 42 -24.50 -31.81 0.30
C ARG A 42 -24.02 -31.05 1.54
N PHE A 43 -23.21 -31.70 2.38
CA PHE A 43 -22.64 -31.08 3.57
C PHE A 43 -21.58 -30.03 3.21
N THR A 44 -20.73 -30.30 2.21
CA THR A 44 -19.76 -29.32 1.71
C THR A 44 -20.42 -28.15 0.99
N LEU A 45 -21.54 -28.36 0.27
CA LEU A 45 -22.35 -27.27 -0.28
C LEU A 45 -22.94 -26.38 0.82
N ALA A 46 -23.56 -26.98 1.84
CA ALA A 46 -24.14 -26.22 2.94
C ALA A 46 -23.06 -25.41 3.66
N LEU A 47 -21.87 -25.97 3.85
CA LEU A 47 -20.74 -25.28 4.48
C LEU A 47 -20.17 -24.16 3.60
N ALA A 48 -20.07 -24.37 2.28
CA ALA A 48 -19.59 -23.36 1.33
C ALA A 48 -20.57 -22.18 1.21
N LEU A 49 -21.88 -22.45 1.11
CA LEU A 49 -22.92 -21.42 1.10
C LEU A 49 -23.00 -20.67 2.43
N PHE A 50 -22.79 -21.37 3.55
CA PHE A 50 -22.69 -20.75 4.87
C PHE A 50 -21.47 -19.83 4.97
N GLY A 51 -20.31 -20.25 4.44
CA GLY A 51 -19.11 -19.41 4.34
C GLY A 51 -19.34 -18.16 3.51
N VAL A 52 -20.00 -18.28 2.35
CA VAL A 52 -20.36 -17.14 1.49
C VAL A 52 -21.37 -16.22 2.17
N ALA A 53 -22.36 -16.77 2.89
CA ALA A 53 -23.33 -15.98 3.64
C ALA A 53 -22.71 -15.20 4.81
N ILE A 54 -21.73 -15.81 5.50
CA ILE A 54 -20.94 -15.11 6.53
C ILE A 54 -20.09 -14.00 5.91
N LEU A 55 -19.49 -14.23 4.75
CA LEU A 55 -18.71 -13.22 4.04
C LEU A 55 -19.56 -12.04 3.60
N ILE A 56 -20.73 -12.30 3.00
CA ILE A 56 -21.67 -11.27 2.58
C ILE A 56 -22.25 -10.53 3.79
N GLY A 57 -22.70 -11.25 4.83
CA GLY A 57 -23.25 -10.66 6.04
C GLY A 57 -22.22 -9.86 6.85
N GLY A 58 -21.00 -10.37 6.95
CA GLY A 58 -19.87 -9.67 7.58
C GLY A 58 -19.49 -8.39 6.84
N SER A 59 -19.51 -8.44 5.50
CA SER A 59 -19.23 -7.27 4.66
C SER A 59 -20.27 -6.15 4.71
N GLN A 60 -21.50 -6.46 5.09
CA GLN A 60 -22.57 -5.46 5.25
C GLN A 60 -22.51 -4.77 6.61
N GLN A 61 -21.92 -5.40 7.63
CA GLN A 61 -21.79 -4.83 8.98
C GLN A 61 -20.44 -4.13 9.21
N LEU A 62 -19.35 -4.72 8.70
CA LEU A 62 -18.02 -4.10 8.65
C LEU A 62 -17.72 -3.85 7.18
N GLY A 63 -17.56 -2.59 6.77
CA GLY A 63 -17.20 -2.29 5.39
C GLY A 63 -15.98 -3.08 4.93
N TRP A 64 -15.95 -3.49 3.66
CA TRP A 64 -14.85 -4.28 3.08
C TRP A 64 -13.45 -3.69 3.33
N SER A 65 -13.36 -2.36 3.49
CA SER A 65 -12.12 -1.64 3.82
C SER A 65 -11.54 -2.04 5.17
N ASP A 66 -12.38 -2.28 6.18
CA ASP A 66 -11.94 -2.57 7.55
C ASP A 66 -11.55 -4.04 7.70
N LEU A 67 -12.23 -4.93 6.98
CA LEU A 67 -11.91 -6.36 6.92
C LEU A 67 -10.60 -6.64 6.14
N LEU A 68 -10.30 -5.84 5.11
CA LEU A 68 -9.08 -5.96 4.31
C LEU A 68 -7.91 -5.11 4.84
N ALA A 69 -8.13 -4.28 5.87
CA ALA A 69 -7.10 -3.42 6.45
C ALA A 69 -5.93 -4.21 7.05
N SER A 70 -6.15 -5.45 7.51
CA SER A 70 -5.07 -6.33 7.95
C SER A 70 -4.65 -7.28 6.82
N ARG A 71 -3.35 -7.25 6.47
CA ARG A 71 -2.77 -8.12 5.43
C ARG A 71 -3.06 -9.60 5.67
N LEU A 72 -3.17 -10.01 6.93
CA LEU A 72 -3.43 -11.39 7.34
C LEU A 72 -4.90 -11.79 7.13
N MET A 73 -5.86 -10.91 7.40
CA MET A 73 -7.28 -11.19 7.06
C MET A 73 -7.51 -11.15 5.54
N ALA A 74 -6.85 -10.26 4.81
CA ALA A 74 -6.92 -10.25 3.36
C ALA A 74 -6.40 -11.57 2.74
N ALA A 75 -5.29 -12.11 3.28
CA ALA A 75 -4.74 -13.38 2.84
C ALA A 75 -5.65 -14.58 3.18
N THR A 76 -6.22 -14.63 4.40
CA THR A 76 -7.13 -15.72 4.79
C THR A 76 -8.44 -15.69 4.02
N LEU A 77 -9.01 -14.50 3.79
CA LEU A 77 -10.20 -14.31 2.95
C LEU A 77 -9.95 -14.74 1.50
N SER A 78 -8.78 -14.42 0.95
CA SER A 78 -8.40 -14.83 -0.40
C SER A 78 -8.26 -16.35 -0.52
N LEU A 79 -7.66 -17.01 0.47
CA LEU A 79 -7.54 -18.47 0.51
C LEU A 79 -8.91 -19.16 0.64
N LEU A 80 -9.80 -18.62 1.47
CA LEU A 80 -11.17 -19.12 1.62
C LEU A 80 -11.99 -18.93 0.33
N ALA A 81 -11.80 -17.80 -0.36
CA ALA A 81 -12.42 -17.56 -1.65
C ALA A 81 -11.94 -18.57 -2.71
N CYS A 82 -10.63 -18.82 -2.79
CA CYS A 82 -10.06 -19.83 -3.70
C CYS A 82 -10.60 -21.25 -3.41
N ALA A 83 -10.68 -21.63 -2.13
CA ALA A 83 -11.25 -22.92 -1.73
C ALA A 83 -12.75 -23.02 -2.09
N GLY A 84 -13.51 -21.95 -1.83
CA GLY A 84 -14.94 -21.86 -2.18
C GLY A 84 -15.19 -21.96 -3.68
N LEU A 85 -14.39 -21.28 -4.50
CA LEU A 85 -14.47 -21.33 -5.96
C LEU A 85 -14.14 -22.73 -6.50
N GLY A 86 -13.15 -23.41 -5.93
CA GLY A 86 -12.82 -24.79 -6.30
C GLY A 86 -13.96 -25.77 -6.02
N VAL A 87 -14.64 -25.62 -4.88
CA VAL A 87 -15.82 -26.42 -4.53
C VAL A 87 -16.97 -26.11 -5.49
N ALA A 88 -17.29 -24.83 -5.70
CA ALA A 88 -18.36 -24.42 -6.61
C ALA A 88 -18.15 -24.94 -8.04
N TYR A 89 -16.91 -24.91 -8.54
CA TYR A 89 -16.55 -25.47 -9.84
C TYR A 89 -16.81 -26.99 -9.90
N GLY A 90 -16.35 -27.75 -8.91
CA GLY A 90 -16.59 -29.21 -8.84
C GLY A 90 -18.09 -29.55 -8.83
N MET A 91 -18.90 -28.70 -8.21
CA MET A 91 -20.36 -28.84 -8.17
C MET A 91 -21.02 -28.56 -9.51
N ILE A 92 -20.62 -27.49 -10.21
CA ILE A 92 -21.14 -27.17 -11.55
C ILE A 92 -20.75 -28.28 -12.53
N ALA A 93 -19.51 -28.76 -12.47
CA ALA A 93 -19.03 -29.84 -13.34
C ALA A 93 -19.79 -31.15 -13.12
N SER A 94 -20.06 -31.52 -11.85
CA SER A 94 -20.81 -32.73 -11.53
C SER A 94 -22.30 -32.63 -11.91
N TRP A 95 -22.91 -31.46 -11.72
CA TRP A 95 -24.30 -31.20 -12.14
C TRP A 95 -24.46 -31.24 -13.65
N MET A 96 -23.56 -30.59 -14.39
CA MET A 96 -23.51 -30.66 -15.86
C MET A 96 -23.33 -32.09 -16.37
N ALA A 97 -22.43 -32.88 -15.75
CA ALA A 97 -22.24 -34.28 -16.09
C ALA A 97 -23.46 -35.18 -15.78
N ALA A 98 -24.28 -34.83 -14.78
CA ALA A 98 -25.53 -35.52 -14.48
C ALA A 98 -26.66 -35.14 -15.46
N LEU A 99 -26.72 -33.85 -15.83
CA LEU A 99 -27.70 -33.34 -16.79
C LEU A 99 -27.49 -33.92 -18.20
N VAL A 100 -26.23 -34.00 -18.64
CA VAL A 100 -25.83 -34.64 -19.92
C VAL A 100 -26.10 -36.14 -19.93
N ARG A 101 -26.09 -36.80 -18.76
CA ARG A 101 -26.47 -38.23 -18.66
C ARG A 101 -27.99 -38.44 -18.75
N ARG A 102 -28.80 -37.49 -18.27
CA ARG A 102 -30.27 -37.58 -18.27
C ARG A 102 -30.91 -37.06 -19.54
N GLY A 103 -30.39 -35.99 -20.13
CA GLY A 103 -30.80 -35.51 -21.45
C GLY A 103 -29.94 -36.21 -22.49
N LYS A 104 -30.53 -36.85 -23.50
CA LYS A 104 -29.83 -37.46 -24.65
C LYS A 104 -29.18 -36.40 -25.56
N PHE A 105 -28.51 -35.41 -25.00
CA PHE A 105 -27.80 -34.37 -25.73
C PHE A 105 -26.42 -34.90 -26.12
N PRO A 106 -26.05 -34.88 -27.41
CA PRO A 106 -24.75 -35.33 -27.88
C PRO A 106 -23.71 -34.23 -27.59
N ILE A 107 -23.35 -34.05 -26.32
CA ILE A 107 -22.30 -33.10 -25.94
C ILE A 107 -20.98 -33.88 -25.87
N PRO A 108 -19.90 -33.41 -26.55
CA PRO A 108 -18.59 -34.06 -26.46
C PRO A 108 -18.08 -34.01 -25.01
N ASN A 109 -17.34 -35.05 -24.64
CA ASN A 109 -16.83 -35.35 -23.30
C ASN A 109 -16.76 -34.14 -22.32
N PRO A 110 -17.61 -34.12 -21.25
CA PRO A 110 -17.68 -33.02 -20.29
C PRO A 110 -16.41 -32.84 -19.45
N GLN A 111 -15.44 -33.76 -19.55
CA GLN A 111 -14.12 -33.65 -18.93
C GLN A 111 -13.08 -32.93 -19.82
N SER A 112 -13.48 -32.41 -20.98
CA SER A 112 -12.54 -31.71 -21.85
C SER A 112 -12.09 -30.36 -21.24
N PRO A 113 -10.80 -30.03 -21.29
CA PRO A 113 -10.21 -28.86 -20.64
C PRO A 113 -10.71 -27.50 -21.17
N ILE A 114 -11.51 -27.50 -22.24
CA ILE A 114 -12.09 -26.30 -22.85
C ILE A 114 -13.29 -25.80 -22.04
N TRP A 115 -14.11 -26.72 -21.49
CA TRP A 115 -15.25 -26.36 -20.66
C TRP A 115 -14.84 -25.90 -19.25
N SER A 116 -13.75 -26.46 -18.72
CA SER A 116 -13.18 -26.00 -17.45
C SER A 116 -12.67 -24.57 -17.55
N LEU A 117 -11.99 -24.25 -18.65
CA LEU A 117 -11.54 -22.89 -18.95
C LEU A 117 -12.73 -21.92 -19.08
N GLY A 118 -13.78 -22.32 -19.81
CA GLY A 118 -14.98 -21.50 -19.98
C GLY A 118 -15.69 -21.19 -18.66
N ALA A 119 -15.79 -22.17 -17.76
CA ALA A 119 -16.36 -21.96 -16.43
C ALA A 119 -15.51 -21.05 -15.55
N VAL A 120 -14.18 -21.18 -15.58
CA VAL A 120 -13.27 -20.29 -14.85
C VAL A 120 -13.37 -18.85 -15.35
N ILE A 121 -13.41 -18.66 -16.67
CA ILE A 121 -13.60 -17.33 -17.27
C ILE A 121 -14.94 -16.72 -16.85
N LEU A 122 -16.03 -17.50 -16.91
CA LEU A 122 -17.35 -17.03 -16.49
C LEU A 122 -17.35 -16.61 -15.01
N VAL A 123 -16.74 -17.40 -14.13
CA VAL A 123 -16.58 -17.08 -12.71
C VAL A 123 -15.78 -15.79 -12.53
N LEU A 124 -14.66 -15.62 -13.24
CA LEU A 124 -13.85 -14.40 -13.17
C LEU A 124 -14.62 -13.17 -13.67
N VAL A 125 -15.40 -13.30 -14.75
CA VAL A 125 -16.25 -12.22 -15.28
C VAL A 125 -17.33 -11.84 -14.27
N VAL A 126 -18.01 -12.84 -13.68
CA VAL A 126 -19.03 -12.61 -12.65
C VAL A 126 -18.41 -11.94 -11.42
N LEU A 127 -17.23 -12.39 -10.97
CA LEU A 127 -16.51 -11.75 -9.88
C LEU A 127 -16.11 -10.32 -10.21
N LEU A 128 -15.68 -10.03 -11.44
CA LEU A 128 -15.30 -8.68 -11.87
C LEU A 128 -16.52 -7.74 -11.91
N VAL A 129 -17.67 -8.21 -12.38
CA VAL A 129 -18.92 -7.43 -12.43
C VAL A 129 -19.52 -7.21 -11.04
N ILE A 130 -19.43 -8.20 -10.15
CA ILE A 130 -19.95 -8.10 -8.77
C ILE A 130 -18.95 -7.40 -7.84
N SER A 131 -17.66 -7.37 -8.20
CA SER A 131 -16.64 -6.70 -7.37
C SER A 131 -17.02 -5.24 -7.20
N PRO A 132 -17.10 -4.75 -5.94
CA PRO A 132 -17.30 -3.33 -5.74
C PRO A 132 -16.16 -2.61 -6.45
N GLY A 133 -16.49 -1.55 -7.20
CA GLY A 133 -15.46 -0.70 -7.80
C GLY A 133 -14.44 -0.35 -6.74
N LEU A 134 -13.15 -0.54 -7.04
CA LEU A 134 -12.07 -0.12 -6.16
C LEU A 134 -12.21 1.38 -5.94
N VAL A 135 -12.89 1.75 -4.85
CA VAL A 135 -12.88 3.12 -4.34
C VAL A 135 -11.49 3.28 -3.76
N VAL A 136 -10.55 3.70 -4.61
CA VAL A 136 -9.30 4.26 -4.15
C VAL A 136 -9.70 5.50 -3.38
N LYS A 137 -9.77 5.37 -2.05
CA LYS A 137 -9.95 6.52 -1.17
C LYS A 137 -8.82 7.46 -1.54
N GLU A 138 -9.15 8.62 -2.11
CA GLU A 138 -8.14 9.60 -2.52
C GLU A 138 -7.19 9.78 -1.34
N ALA A 139 -5.90 9.53 -1.59
CA ALA A 139 -4.89 9.68 -0.57
C ALA A 139 -4.99 11.12 -0.07
N ALA A 140 -5.24 11.29 1.23
CA ALA A 140 -5.38 12.60 1.80
C ALA A 140 -4.07 13.37 1.57
N LYS A 141 -4.17 14.57 1.01
CA LYS A 141 -3.04 15.48 0.86
C LYS A 141 -2.42 15.72 2.25
N ALA A 142 -1.09 15.68 2.30
CA ALA A 142 -0.33 15.68 3.55
C ALA A 142 0.73 16.80 3.65
N GLU A 143 0.85 17.62 2.60
CA GLU A 143 1.83 18.70 2.48
C GLU A 143 1.30 19.79 1.53
N TYR A 144 1.94 20.96 1.53
CA TYR A 144 1.65 22.01 0.55
C TYR A 144 2.25 21.67 -0.83
N ASP A 145 1.50 21.95 -1.92
CA ASP A 145 1.96 21.63 -3.30
C ASP A 145 3.26 22.35 -3.65
N ILE A 146 3.47 23.53 -3.06
CA ILE A 146 4.65 24.34 -3.30
C ILE A 146 5.94 23.65 -2.84
N VAL A 147 5.88 22.79 -1.81
CA VAL A 147 7.03 21.99 -1.36
C VAL A 147 7.47 21.04 -2.48
N ALA A 148 6.53 20.29 -3.06
CA ALA A 148 6.81 19.38 -4.17
C ALA A 148 7.36 20.13 -5.40
N LEU A 149 6.80 21.30 -5.72
CA LEU A 149 7.29 22.15 -6.82
C LEU A 149 8.72 22.62 -6.58
N LYS A 150 9.05 23.06 -5.36
CA LYS A 150 10.40 23.56 -5.06
C LYS A 150 11.44 22.46 -4.97
N ILE A 151 11.08 21.26 -4.51
CA ILE A 151 11.96 20.09 -4.56
C ILE A 151 12.17 19.64 -6.02
N TYR A 152 11.15 19.77 -6.88
CA TYR A 152 11.31 19.53 -8.32
C TYR A 152 12.32 20.51 -8.94
N ASP A 153 12.26 21.80 -8.60
CA ASP A 153 13.23 22.80 -9.05
C ASP A 153 14.67 22.40 -8.62
N ILE A 154 14.88 22.07 -7.34
CA ILE A 154 16.18 21.61 -6.79
C ILE A 154 16.72 20.41 -7.57
N LYS A 155 15.84 19.46 -7.91
CA LYS A 155 16.20 18.25 -8.67
C LYS A 155 16.69 18.56 -10.09
N GLU A 156 16.21 19.63 -10.72
CA GLU A 156 16.65 20.05 -12.05
C GLU A 156 17.92 20.91 -11.99
N GLU A 157 18.14 21.63 -10.90
CA GLU A 157 19.30 22.49 -10.69
C GLU A 157 20.57 21.72 -10.32
N HIS A 158 20.42 20.56 -9.67
CA HIS A 158 21.55 19.80 -9.10
C HIS A 158 21.72 18.41 -9.71
N LEU A 159 22.96 17.93 -9.70
CA LEU A 159 23.26 16.55 -10.06
C LEU A 159 22.65 15.56 -9.05
N ALA A 160 22.43 14.32 -9.50
CA ALA A 160 21.90 13.31 -8.60
C ALA A 160 22.87 13.07 -7.43
N TYR A 161 22.32 12.98 -6.22
CA TYR A 161 23.02 12.68 -4.97
C TYR A 161 24.03 13.74 -4.50
N THR A 162 24.02 14.96 -5.07
CA THR A 162 24.80 16.09 -4.56
C THR A 162 24.03 16.95 -3.55
N TRP A 163 22.77 16.61 -3.29
CA TRP A 163 21.87 17.35 -2.44
C TRP A 163 21.07 16.45 -1.47
N THR A 164 20.75 17.00 -0.31
CA THR A 164 19.94 16.38 0.75
C THR A 164 18.77 17.28 1.10
N ILE A 165 17.57 16.71 1.28
CA ILE A 165 16.42 17.39 1.88
C ILE A 165 16.26 16.93 3.33
N VAL A 166 16.15 17.89 4.24
CA VAL A 166 15.76 17.70 5.64
C VAL A 166 14.34 18.20 5.82
N GLY A 167 13.46 17.41 6.42
CA GLY A 167 12.10 17.84 6.73
C GLY A 167 11.17 16.71 7.17
N ALA A 168 9.87 16.96 7.01
CA ALA A 168 8.80 16.02 7.31
C ALA A 168 8.85 14.77 6.39
N PRO A 169 8.36 13.60 6.85
CA PRO A 169 8.40 12.35 6.07
C PRO A 169 7.67 12.40 4.73
N GLU A 170 6.74 13.33 4.55
CA GLU A 170 6.03 13.54 3.30
C GLU A 170 6.94 13.96 2.15
N VAL A 171 8.12 14.54 2.41
CA VAL A 171 9.03 14.99 1.35
C VAL A 171 9.90 13.87 0.77
N LEU A 172 10.04 12.74 1.48
CA LEU A 172 10.87 11.60 1.06
C LEU A 172 10.55 11.09 -0.35
N PRO A 173 9.28 10.89 -0.77
CA PRO A 173 8.96 10.43 -2.12
C PRO A 173 9.52 11.32 -3.23
N HIS A 174 9.69 12.63 -2.97
CA HIS A 174 10.21 13.59 -3.97
C HIS A 174 11.71 13.47 -4.21
N THR A 175 12.46 12.91 -3.25
CA THR A 175 13.92 12.76 -3.36
C THR A 175 14.35 11.43 -3.98
N LEU A 176 13.43 10.45 -4.07
CA LEU A 176 13.74 9.09 -4.49
C LEU A 176 14.47 9.04 -5.85
N GLY A 177 15.66 8.44 -5.85
CA GLY A 177 16.48 8.19 -7.04
C GLY A 177 17.24 9.41 -7.58
N ARG A 178 17.20 10.55 -6.87
CA ARG A 178 17.87 11.80 -7.31
C ARG A 178 18.55 12.56 -6.19
N GLY A 179 18.07 12.48 -4.95
CA GLY A 179 18.65 13.17 -3.80
C GLY A 179 18.59 12.31 -2.55
N TRP A 180 19.15 12.83 -1.47
CA TRP A 180 19.04 12.20 -0.16
C TRP A 180 17.91 12.84 0.64
N TYR A 181 17.38 12.07 1.58
CA TYR A 181 16.38 12.55 2.54
C TYR A 181 16.85 12.24 3.95
N LEU A 182 16.67 13.22 4.83
CA LEU A 182 16.88 13.08 6.25
C LEU A 182 15.63 13.56 6.99
N ASN A 183 15.19 12.77 7.97
CA ASN A 183 14.05 13.14 8.77
C ASN A 183 14.39 14.30 9.73
N GLY A 184 13.49 15.28 9.84
CA GLY A 184 13.69 16.46 10.68
C GLY A 184 13.93 16.15 12.15
N ASP A 185 13.17 15.23 12.76
CA ASP A 185 13.39 14.82 14.16
C ASP A 185 14.77 14.20 14.37
N TYR A 186 15.18 13.32 13.43
CA TYR A 186 16.53 12.75 13.47
C TYR A 186 17.59 13.84 13.32
N PHE A 187 17.37 14.80 12.42
CA PHE A 187 18.32 15.89 12.22
C PHE A 187 18.52 16.70 13.50
N LEU A 188 17.43 17.14 14.14
CA LEU A 188 17.47 17.91 15.38
C LEU A 188 18.13 17.18 16.56
N GLN A 189 18.07 15.85 16.58
CA GLN A 189 18.68 15.04 17.64
C GLN A 189 20.18 14.84 17.47
N ASN A 190 20.68 14.91 16.24
CA ASN A 190 22.06 14.50 15.91
C ASN A 190 22.94 15.67 15.45
N TYR A 191 22.35 16.79 15.03
CA TYR A 191 23.09 17.93 14.48
C TYR A 191 22.80 19.18 15.30
N LEU A 192 23.81 19.70 16.00
CA LEU A 192 23.72 20.95 16.73
C LEU A 192 24.20 22.10 15.85
N PRO A 193 23.49 23.24 15.80
CA PRO A 193 23.81 24.33 14.88
C PRO A 193 25.17 24.98 15.16
N GLU A 194 25.71 24.87 16.38
CA GLU A 194 27.00 25.47 16.74
C GLU A 194 28.21 24.68 16.23
N VAL A 195 28.04 23.37 16.03
CA VAL A 195 29.13 22.47 15.63
C VAL A 195 28.96 21.92 14.22
N TYR A 196 27.78 22.08 13.61
CA TYR A 196 27.48 21.55 12.29
C TYR A 196 28.38 22.17 11.21
N HIS A 197 29.27 21.37 10.64
CA HIS A 197 30.20 21.75 9.59
C HIS A 197 30.44 20.59 8.62
N TYR A 198 30.77 20.92 7.37
CA TYR A 198 31.15 19.89 6.41
C TYR A 198 32.59 19.47 6.63
N ASP A 199 32.78 18.22 7.05
CA ASP A 199 34.07 17.53 7.03
C ASP A 199 33.98 16.32 6.08
N PRO A 200 34.75 16.28 4.97
CA PRO A 200 34.75 15.14 4.06
C PRO A 200 35.40 13.88 4.68
N ASP A 201 36.27 14.02 5.68
CA ASP A 201 36.93 12.92 6.38
C ASP A 201 36.10 12.42 7.58
N GLU A 202 35.30 13.30 8.19
CA GLU A 202 34.34 12.99 9.26
C GLU A 202 32.92 13.49 8.92
N PRO A 203 32.23 12.87 7.95
CA PRO A 203 30.98 13.39 7.47
C PRO A 203 29.90 13.36 8.56
N GLU A 204 29.42 14.54 8.93
CA GLU A 204 28.36 14.67 9.93
C GLU A 204 27.08 13.98 9.45
N LEU A 205 26.71 14.20 8.20
CA LEU A 205 25.61 13.48 7.57
C LEU A 205 26.03 12.05 7.25
N SER A 206 25.10 11.11 7.43
CA SER A 206 25.27 9.73 6.94
C SER A 206 25.60 9.68 5.45
N VAL A 207 25.22 10.71 4.70
CA VAL A 207 25.74 10.98 3.36
C VAL A 207 26.17 12.44 3.25
N PRO A 208 27.48 12.72 3.11
CA PRO A 208 27.95 14.09 2.93
C PRO A 208 27.54 14.63 1.56
N THR A 209 26.78 15.73 1.52
CA THR A 209 26.34 16.40 0.29
C THR A 209 26.75 17.86 0.26
N GLU A 210 27.01 18.39 -0.94
CA GLU A 210 27.34 19.79 -1.17
C GLU A 210 26.17 20.72 -0.84
N HIS A 211 24.94 20.30 -1.11
CA HIS A 211 23.74 21.11 -0.86
C HIS A 211 22.85 20.44 0.18
N VAL A 212 22.51 21.16 1.24
CA VAL A 212 21.52 20.70 2.23
C VAL A 212 20.37 21.70 2.24
N TYR A 213 19.17 21.21 1.98
CA TYR A 213 17.95 22.01 2.01
C TYR A 213 17.10 21.60 3.20
N ILE A 214 16.71 22.57 4.02
CA ILE A 214 15.86 22.33 5.20
C ILE A 214 14.50 22.96 4.91
N VAL A 215 13.49 22.11 4.75
CA VAL A 215 12.10 22.53 4.52
C VAL A 215 11.42 22.72 5.87
N VAL A 216 10.83 23.89 6.07
CA VAL A 216 10.16 24.25 7.32
C VAL A 216 8.76 24.81 7.03
N GLU A 217 7.75 24.26 7.69
CA GLU A 217 6.38 24.80 7.67
C GLU A 217 6.21 25.89 8.72
N LYS A 218 5.90 27.12 8.27
CA LYS A 218 5.45 28.22 9.15
C LYS A 218 4.08 27.93 9.73
N ASN A 219 3.20 27.39 8.88
CA ASN A 219 1.86 27.00 9.22
C ASN A 219 1.70 25.51 8.96
N ILE A 220 1.52 24.71 10.01
CA ILE A 220 1.42 23.25 9.90
C ILE A 220 0.30 22.85 8.96
N TYR A 221 0.62 22.02 7.95
CA TYR A 221 -0.38 21.57 6.98
C TYR A 221 -1.50 20.79 7.68
N ALA A 222 -2.75 21.20 7.46
CA ALA A 222 -3.94 20.65 8.12
C ALA A 222 -4.40 19.30 7.53
N ALA A 223 -3.49 18.32 7.48
CA ALA A 223 -3.80 16.95 7.10
C ALA A 223 -4.71 16.27 8.14
N PRO A 224 -5.46 15.21 7.77
CA PRO A 224 -6.33 14.46 8.69
C PRO A 224 -5.54 13.58 9.66
N TYR A 225 -4.66 14.21 10.44
CA TYR A 225 -3.82 13.61 11.46
C TYR A 225 -4.48 13.62 12.84
N THR A 226 -3.99 12.77 13.73
CA THR A 226 -4.38 12.84 15.14
C THR A 226 -3.77 14.11 15.77
N ALA A 227 -4.40 14.64 16.82
CA ALA A 227 -3.87 15.79 17.55
C ALA A 227 -2.43 15.58 18.05
N LYS A 228 -2.08 14.34 18.41
CA LYS A 228 -0.72 13.97 18.80
C LYS A 228 0.28 14.16 17.65
N HIS A 229 -0.08 13.72 16.45
CA HIS A 229 0.79 13.88 15.27
C HIS A 229 0.98 15.34 14.89
N LEU A 230 -0.08 16.15 14.96
CA LEU A 230 0.02 17.58 14.70
C LEU A 230 0.95 18.28 15.70
N TYR A 231 0.83 17.96 17.00
CA TYR A 231 1.71 18.50 18.03
C TYR A 231 3.18 18.10 17.82
N GLN A 232 3.44 16.85 17.41
CA GLN A 232 4.80 16.40 17.11
C GLN A 232 5.38 17.10 15.88
N ARG A 233 4.58 17.27 14.82
CA ARG A 233 4.98 18.01 13.62
C ARG A 233 5.29 19.46 13.97
N GLU A 234 4.41 20.13 14.71
CA GLU A 234 4.63 21.51 15.16
C GLU A 234 5.95 21.67 15.93
N ALA A 235 6.25 20.77 16.86
CA ALA A 235 7.51 20.79 17.61
C ALA A 235 8.74 20.57 16.71
N MET A 236 8.67 19.67 15.74
CA MET A 236 9.74 19.41 14.77
C MET A 236 9.97 20.63 13.87
N GLU A 237 8.91 21.17 13.27
CA GLU A 237 8.98 22.33 12.37
C GLU A 237 9.52 23.58 13.10
N GLN A 238 9.05 23.83 14.32
CA GLN A 238 9.60 24.89 15.17
C GLN A 238 11.07 24.65 15.51
N GLY A 239 11.45 23.40 15.79
CA GLY A 239 12.84 23.02 16.05
C GLY A 239 13.74 23.30 14.84
N LEU A 240 13.32 22.91 13.63
CA LEU A 240 14.07 23.16 12.39
C LEU A 240 14.19 24.66 12.11
N TRP A 241 13.12 25.42 12.34
CA TRP A 241 13.13 26.87 12.23
C TRP A 241 14.19 27.50 13.14
N ASP A 242 14.15 27.17 14.43
CA ASP A 242 15.05 27.74 15.43
C ASP A 242 16.51 27.28 15.19
N TRP A 243 16.69 26.04 14.74
CA TRP A 243 17.98 25.50 14.32
C TRP A 243 18.58 26.34 13.18
N CYS A 244 17.83 26.57 12.09
CA CYS A 244 18.31 27.34 10.93
C CYS A 244 18.64 28.78 11.30
N ARG A 245 17.80 29.41 12.15
CA ARG A 245 18.05 30.77 12.64
C ARG A 245 19.31 30.84 13.49
N THR A 246 19.54 29.85 14.35
CA THR A 246 20.74 29.79 15.20
C THR A 246 21.98 29.55 14.37
N TYR A 247 21.91 28.60 13.42
CA TYR A 247 22.98 28.29 12.49
C TYR A 247 23.45 29.53 11.71
N GLY A 248 22.50 30.30 11.15
CA GLY A 248 22.80 31.51 10.39
C GLY A 248 23.31 32.71 11.19
N GLN A 249 23.37 32.62 12.53
CA GLN A 249 24.00 33.66 13.35
C GLN A 249 25.53 33.51 13.38
N SER A 250 26.04 32.28 13.27
CA SER A 250 27.48 31.98 13.34
C SER A 250 28.06 31.47 12.02
N HIS A 251 27.23 31.10 11.05
CA HIS A 251 27.64 30.58 9.75
C HIS A 251 27.09 31.45 8.61
N ASP A 252 27.92 31.69 7.59
CA ASP A 252 27.60 32.52 6.43
C ASP A 252 27.17 31.72 5.19
N ASN A 253 27.19 30.39 5.29
CA ASN A 253 26.89 29.48 4.20
C ASN A 253 25.43 29.02 4.13
N VAL A 254 24.54 29.68 4.89
CA VAL A 254 23.09 29.42 4.87
C VAL A 254 22.35 30.60 4.24
N THR A 255 21.43 30.30 3.34
CA THR A 255 20.58 31.28 2.66
C THR A 255 19.12 30.80 2.62
N VAL A 256 18.19 31.71 2.38
CA VAL A 256 16.79 31.35 2.11
C VAL A 256 16.66 31.07 0.61
N TYR A 257 16.38 29.82 0.26
CA TYR A 257 16.16 29.40 -1.14
C TYR A 257 14.75 29.77 -1.62
N TYR A 258 13.75 29.57 -0.75
CA TYR A 258 12.37 29.91 -1.03
C TYR A 258 11.62 30.28 0.25
N GLU A 259 10.69 31.21 0.16
CA GLU A 259 9.84 31.61 1.28
C GLU A 259 8.48 32.13 0.77
N ASP A 260 7.41 31.68 1.40
CA ASP A 260 6.07 32.26 1.28
C ASP A 260 5.39 32.36 2.65
N ASP A 261 4.07 32.56 2.69
CA ASP A 261 3.33 32.70 3.94
C ASP A 261 3.25 31.39 4.75
N ASP A 262 3.39 30.23 4.09
CA ASP A 262 3.16 28.91 4.69
C ASP A 262 4.44 28.13 4.95
N ILE A 263 5.49 28.33 4.14
CA ILE A 263 6.76 27.60 4.25
C ILE A 263 8.00 28.49 4.08
N VAL A 264 9.13 27.98 4.54
CA VAL A 264 10.47 28.47 4.19
C VAL A 264 11.38 27.28 3.89
N ILE A 265 12.23 27.43 2.89
CA ILE A 265 13.26 26.44 2.54
C ILE A 265 14.61 27.13 2.69
N TYR A 266 15.39 26.68 3.67
CA TYR A 266 16.77 27.09 3.85
C TYR A 266 17.68 26.26 2.97
N HIS A 267 18.76 26.85 2.47
CA HIS A 267 19.82 26.18 1.72
C HIS A 267 21.16 26.45 2.38
N ILE A 268 21.82 25.37 2.80
CA ILE A 268 23.18 25.35 3.28
C ILE A 268 24.07 24.83 2.14
N HIS A 269 25.07 25.62 1.77
CA HIS A 269 26.05 25.25 0.75
C HIS A 269 27.39 24.91 1.40
N HIS A 270 27.92 23.74 1.07
CA HIS A 270 29.23 23.28 1.50
C HIS A 270 30.14 23.16 0.28
N PRO A 271 30.99 24.16 -0.02
CA PRO A 271 31.86 24.08 -1.17
C PRO A 271 32.74 22.83 -1.06
N LEU A 272 32.69 21.96 -2.07
CA LEU A 272 33.57 20.80 -2.13
C LEU A 272 35.02 21.31 -2.11
N VAL A 273 35.77 20.97 -1.07
CA VAL A 273 37.21 21.19 -1.06
C VAL A 273 37.79 20.31 -2.17
N PRO A 274 38.43 20.87 -3.21
CA PRO A 274 39.07 20.05 -4.22
C PRO A 274 40.11 19.18 -3.53
N ALA A 275 40.14 17.88 -3.83
CA ALA A 275 41.23 17.03 -3.41
C ALA A 275 42.55 17.71 -3.79
N GLU A 276 43.43 17.95 -2.81
CA GLU A 276 44.74 18.54 -3.10
C GLU A 276 45.42 17.71 -4.21
N PRO A 277 45.86 18.33 -5.32
CA PRO A 277 46.52 17.59 -6.39
C PRO A 277 47.82 17.00 -5.84
N GLY A 278 47.82 15.69 -5.55
CA GLY A 278 48.99 14.95 -5.06
C GLY A 278 48.78 14.00 -3.88
N LYS A 279 47.57 13.87 -3.30
CA LYS A 279 47.32 12.97 -2.15
C LYS A 279 46.44 11.74 -2.42
N ASP A 280 45.84 11.58 -3.59
CA ASP A 280 44.61 10.77 -3.74
C ASP A 280 44.74 9.34 -4.29
N GLU A 281 45.87 8.88 -4.82
CA GLU A 281 45.89 7.51 -5.38
C GLU A 281 45.94 6.37 -4.35
N ARG A 282 46.29 6.65 -3.08
CA ARG A 282 46.43 5.61 -2.03
C ARG A 282 45.32 5.59 -0.98
N GLY A 283 44.53 6.65 -0.87
CA GLY A 283 43.43 6.77 0.08
C GLY A 283 42.15 6.13 -0.44
N ALA A 284 41.76 6.47 -1.67
CA ALA A 284 40.55 5.97 -2.30
C ALA A 284 40.57 4.43 -2.46
N SER A 285 41.72 3.85 -2.82
CA SER A 285 41.86 2.39 -2.96
C SER A 285 41.66 1.61 -1.65
N ARG A 286 41.87 2.26 -0.49
CA ARG A 286 41.70 1.63 0.82
C ARG A 286 40.24 1.55 1.23
N ILE A 287 39.47 2.62 0.99
CA ILE A 287 38.05 2.71 1.36
C ILE A 287 37.23 1.70 0.55
N TRP A 288 37.53 1.51 -0.75
CA TRP A 288 36.85 0.50 -1.57
C TRP A 288 37.20 -0.96 -1.18
N MET A 289 38.36 -1.21 -0.56
CA MET A 289 38.77 -2.55 -0.11
C MET A 289 38.17 -2.98 1.24
N GLU A 290 37.79 -2.03 2.12
CA GLU A 290 37.17 -2.35 3.41
C GLU A 290 35.65 -2.57 3.30
N ILE A 291 34.98 -1.95 2.32
CA ILE A 291 33.54 -2.15 2.07
C ILE A 291 33.24 -3.50 1.39
N THR A 292 34.25 -4.16 0.82
CA THR A 292 34.09 -5.43 0.07
C THR A 292 34.58 -6.67 0.83
N ARG A 293 34.77 -6.61 2.16
CA ARG A 293 35.06 -7.77 3.02
C ARG A 293 33.94 -8.11 3.98
#